data_AF-A0AAV0CBF0-F1
#
_entry.id   AF-A0AAV0CBF0-F1
#
_cell.length_a   1.000
_cell.length_b   1.000
_cell.length_c   1.000
_cell.angle_alpha   90.00
_cell.angle_beta   90.00
_cell.angle_gamma   90.00
#
_symmetry.space_group_name_H-M   'P 1'
#
loop_
_entity.id
_entity.type
_entity.pdbx_description
1 polymer ?
#
loop_
_entity_poly.entity_id
_entity_poly.type
_entity_poly.pdbx_seq_one_letter_code
_entity_poly.pdbx_strand_id
1 'polypeptide(L)'
;MWGHQAWNTGDLSRNNWFVALLAFGEGWHNNHHAFEHSARHGLEWWQLDTSWCTIWTLQKLGLAKNVKLPSDAQKRKMTFRNIDNSKLSGD
;
A
#
# COMPACT_ATOMS: atom_id res chain seq x y z
N MET A 1 15.86 -10.27 -0.77
CA MET A 1 14.86 -9.81 -1.76
C MET A 1 15.12 -8.35 -2.09
N TRP A 2 14.99 -7.93 -3.35
CA TRP A 2 15.28 -6.55 -3.80
C TRP A 2 14.01 -5.69 -3.83
N GLY A 3 14.12 -4.42 -3.46
CA GLY A 3 13.00 -3.46 -3.41
C GLY A 3 13.11 -2.50 -2.22
N HIS A 4 12.14 -1.59 -2.10
CA HIS A 4 12.05 -0.59 -1.04
C HIS A 4 10.92 -0.91 -0.06
N GLN A 5 11.16 -0.76 1.23
CA GLN A 5 10.14 -0.92 2.27
C GLN A 5 9.67 0.46 2.71
N ALA A 6 8.47 0.86 2.29
CA ALA A 6 7.88 2.16 2.60
C ALA A 6 7.13 2.18 3.95
N TRP A 7 6.64 1.01 4.37
CA TRP A 7 5.82 0.82 5.56
C TRP A 7 6.41 -0.22 6.48
N ASN A 8 6.27 0.02 7.79
CA ASN A 8 6.73 -0.88 8.82
C ASN A 8 5.71 -1.99 9.08
N THR A 9 5.76 -3.02 8.26
CA THR A 9 4.88 -4.20 8.32
C THR A 9 5.39 -5.31 9.24
N GLY A 10 6.63 -5.20 9.75
CA GLY A 10 7.28 -6.23 10.57
C GLY A 10 7.72 -7.49 9.80
N ASP A 11 7.46 -7.54 8.48
CA ASP A 11 7.89 -8.61 7.59
C ASP A 11 8.97 -8.16 6.59
N LEU A 12 9.35 -9.05 5.68
CA LEU A 12 10.35 -8.80 4.64
C LEU A 12 9.74 -8.32 3.31
N SER A 13 8.47 -7.89 3.29
CA SER A 13 7.79 -7.40 2.08
C SER A 13 8.48 -6.14 1.54
N ARG A 14 8.61 -6.02 0.22
CA ARG A 14 9.25 -4.87 -0.44
C ARG A 14 8.49 -4.46 -1.70
N ASN A 15 8.45 -3.17 -1.95
CA ASN A 15 7.98 -2.60 -3.20
C ASN A 15 9.08 -2.71 -4.26
N ASN A 16 8.75 -3.28 -5.41
CA ASN A 16 9.64 -3.41 -6.56
C ASN A 16 8.91 -2.90 -7.81
N TRP A 17 9.29 -1.72 -8.27
CA TRP A 17 8.65 -1.04 -9.40
C TRP A 17 8.83 -1.81 -10.73
N PHE A 18 9.94 -2.52 -10.90
CA PHE A 18 10.18 -3.34 -12.10
C PHE A 18 9.23 -4.53 -12.13
N VAL A 19 9.04 -5.20 -10.99
CA VAL A 19 8.03 -6.25 -10.84
C VAL A 19 6.63 -5.67 -11.01
N ALA A 20 6.35 -4.48 -10.46
CA ALA A 20 5.04 -3.85 -10.61
C ALA A 20 4.70 -3.56 -12.07
N LEU A 21 5.68 -3.17 -12.89
CA LEU A 21 5.49 -2.95 -14.31
C LEU A 21 5.21 -4.25 -15.08
N LEU A 22 5.95 -5.32 -14.79
CA LEU A 22 5.81 -6.60 -15.49
C LEU A 22 4.61 -7.44 -15.01
N ALA A 23 4.29 -7.34 -13.72
CA ALA A 23 3.22 -8.08 -13.06
C ALA A 23 2.03 -7.19 -12.71
N PHE A 24 1.78 -6.16 -13.53
CA PHE A 24 0.50 -5.43 -13.53
C PHE A 24 0.11 -4.74 -12.19
N GLY A 25 1.07 -4.47 -11.30
CA GLY A 25 0.87 -3.81 -10.00
C GLY A 25 1.20 -4.67 -8.77
N GLU A 26 1.41 -5.98 -8.94
CA GLU A 26 1.74 -6.91 -7.84
C GLU A 26 3.09 -6.62 -7.17
N GLY A 27 3.94 -5.83 -7.82
CA GLY A 27 5.24 -5.42 -7.26
C GLY A 27 5.14 -4.44 -6.08
N TRP A 28 3.97 -3.86 -5.79
CA TRP A 28 3.75 -3.00 -4.60
C TRP A 28 3.47 -3.81 -3.34
N HIS A 29 4.28 -4.84 -3.10
CA HIS A 29 3.99 -5.86 -2.10
C HIS A 29 4.03 -5.34 -0.66
N ASN A 30 4.93 -4.40 -0.36
CA ASN A 30 4.96 -3.77 0.97
C ASN A 30 3.77 -2.84 1.20
N ASN A 31 3.26 -2.18 0.17
CA ASN A 31 2.03 -1.42 0.28
C ASN A 31 0.82 -2.33 0.53
N HIS A 32 0.74 -3.47 -0.18
CA HIS A 32 -0.34 -4.45 0.01
C HIS A 32 -0.33 -5.01 1.44
N HIS A 33 0.83 -5.43 1.94
CA HIS A 33 0.98 -5.93 3.31
C HIS A 33 0.65 -4.86 4.36
N ALA A 34 0.93 -3.59 4.10
CA ALA A 34 0.56 -2.50 5.00
C ALA A 34 -0.95 -2.21 5.01
N PHE A 35 -1.65 -2.45 3.90
CA PHE A 35 -3.07 -2.15 3.77
C PHE A 35 -3.80 -3.25 2.97
N GLU A 36 -3.91 -4.45 3.54
CA GLU A 36 -4.54 -5.62 2.90
C GLU A 36 -6.01 -5.38 2.48
N HIS A 37 -6.71 -4.50 3.18
CA HIS A 37 -8.10 -4.14 2.86
C HIS A 37 -8.22 -3.02 1.81
N SER A 38 -7.10 -2.44 1.37
CA SER A 38 -7.07 -1.43 0.32
C SER A 38 -7.30 -2.09 -1.03
N ALA A 39 -8.24 -1.55 -1.81
CA ALA A 39 -8.40 -1.95 -3.21
C ALA A 39 -7.25 -1.46 -4.11
N ARG A 40 -6.38 -0.61 -3.59
CA ARG A 40 -5.24 -0.01 -4.30
C ARG A 40 -3.93 -0.48 -3.66
N HIS A 41 -3.09 -1.13 -4.46
CA HIS A 41 -1.74 -1.57 -4.10
C HIS A 41 -0.71 -0.46 -4.33
N GLY A 42 -0.83 0.30 -5.42
CA GLY A 42 0.05 1.44 -5.68
C GLY A 42 -0.47 2.71 -5.01
N LEU A 43 -0.01 3.07 -3.81
CA LEU A 43 -0.54 4.19 -3.02
C LEU A 43 -0.13 5.57 -3.54
N GLU A 44 0.99 5.67 -4.25
CA GLU A 44 1.48 6.90 -4.86
C GLU A 44 0.96 7.08 -6.29
N TRP A 45 0.85 8.31 -6.77
CA TRP A 45 0.30 8.62 -8.10
C TRP A 45 1.12 8.03 -9.26
N TRP A 46 2.44 7.82 -9.06
CA TRP A 46 3.36 7.24 -10.04
C TRP A 46 3.44 5.70 -9.95
N GLN A 47 2.79 5.09 -8.95
CA GLN A 47 2.79 3.64 -8.78
C GLN A 47 1.72 3.02 -9.68
N LEU A 48 2.16 2.44 -10.79
CA LEU A 48 1.29 1.77 -11.76
C LEU A 48 0.63 0.54 -11.12
N ASP A 49 -0.70 0.55 -11.09
CA ASP A 49 -1.52 -0.49 -10.49
C ASP A 49 -2.74 -0.75 -11.39
N THR A 50 -2.65 -1.80 -12.19
CA THR A 50 -3.70 -2.09 -13.18
C THR A 50 -4.93 -2.72 -12.54
N SER A 51 -4.77 -3.39 -11.40
CA SER A 51 -5.87 -3.86 -10.56
C SER A 51 -6.70 -2.67 -10.06
N TRP A 52 -6.03 -1.61 -9.61
CA TRP A 52 -6.71 -0.34 -9.26
C TRP A 52 -7.40 0.29 -10.46
N CYS A 53 -6.77 0.35 -11.65
CA CYS A 53 -7.43 0.86 -12.86
C CYS A 53 -8.71 0.09 -13.20
N THR A 54 -8.70 -1.24 -13.03
CA THR A 54 -9.87 -2.09 -13.24
C THR A 54 -10.96 -1.79 -12.23
N ILE A 55 -10.63 -1.75 -10.93
CA ILE A 55 -11.59 -1.45 -9.85
C ILE A 55 -12.15 -0.03 -9.98
N TRP A 56 -11.32 0.94 -10.38
CA TRP A 56 -11.73 2.31 -10.63
C TRP A 56 -12.71 2.40 -11.81
N THR A 57 -12.45 1.65 -12.88
CA THR A 57 -13.37 1.56 -14.03
C THR A 57 -14.70 0.94 -13.61
N LEU A 58 -14.68 -0.16 -12.84
CA LEU A 58 -15.88 -0.78 -12.31
C LEU A 58 -16.65 0.16 -11.35
N GLN A 59 -15.95 0.98 -10.58
CA GLN A 59 -16.55 2.04 -9.76
C GLN A 59 -17.28 3.08 -10.62
N LYS A 60 -16.64 3.55 -11.69
CA LYS A 60 -17.23 4.53 -12.62
C LYS A 60 -18.46 3.97 -13.33
N LEU A 61 -18.47 2.67 -13.62
CA LEU A 61 -19.62 1.96 -14.18
C LEU A 61 -20.71 1.62 -13.13
N GLY A 62 -20.49 1.95 -11.84
CA GLY A 62 -21.43 1.67 -10.76
C GLY A 62 -21.50 0.21 -10.32
N LEU A 63 -20.59 -0.63 -10.81
CA LEU A 63 -20.50 -2.07 -10.50
C LEU A 63 -19.78 -2.32 -9.16
N ALA A 64 -18.78 -1.50 -8.83
CA ALA A 64 -18.10 -1.54 -7.54
C ALA A 64 -18.55 -0.35 -6.68
N LYS A 65 -19.16 -0.63 -5.51
CA LYS A 65 -19.77 0.41 -4.66
C LYS A 65 -19.12 0.58 -3.28
N ASN A 66 -18.37 -0.41 -2.81
CA ASN A 66 -17.75 -0.41 -1.47
C ASN A 66 -16.23 -0.54 -1.56
N VAL A 67 -15.60 0.40 -2.26
CA VAL A 67 -14.15 0.40 -2.46
C VAL A 67 -13.47 1.10 -1.29
N LYS A 68 -12.58 0.38 -0.61
CA LYS A 68 -11.86 0.87 0.57
C LYS A 68 -10.46 1.34 0.18
N LEU A 69 -10.05 2.47 0.72
CA LEU A 69 -8.72 3.05 0.60
C LEU A 69 -8.17 3.37 2.00
N PRO A 70 -6.86 3.32 2.20
CA PRO A 70 -6.26 3.61 3.49
C PRO A 70 -6.40 5.10 3.81
N SER A 71 -6.92 5.40 5.00
CA SER A 71 -6.96 6.75 5.54
C SER A 71 -5.56 7.24 5.91
N ASP A 72 -5.37 8.56 5.97
CA ASP A 72 -4.09 9.14 6.38
C ASP A 72 -3.70 8.75 7.81
N ALA A 73 -4.68 8.54 8.69
CA ALA A 73 -4.44 8.03 10.03
C ALA A 73 -3.86 6.61 10.02
N GLN A 74 -4.39 5.71 9.17
CA GLN A 74 -3.85 4.37 8.98
C GLN A 74 -2.43 4.42 8.38
N LYS A 75 -2.20 5.30 7.40
CA LYS A 75 -0.87 5.51 6.82
C LYS A 75 0.14 5.93 7.87
N ARG A 76 -0.18 6.94 8.69
CA ARG A 76 0.69 7.41 9.78
C ARG A 76 1.08 6.28 10.74
N LYS A 77 0.13 5.40 11.08
CA LYS A 77 0.41 4.23 11.95
C LYS A 77 1.45 3.28 11.39
N MET A 78 1.45 3.10 10.08
CA MET A 78 2.37 2.21 9.36
C MET A 78 3.72 2.86 9.02
N THR A 79 3.91 4.16 9.31
CA THR A 79 5.21 4.83 9.08
C THR A 79 6.24 4.40 10.13
N PHE A 80 7.52 4.33 9.74
CA PHE A 80 8.62 3.99 10.65
C PHE A 80 8.70 4.91 11.88
N ARG A 81 8.37 6.20 11.72
CA ARG A 81 8.46 7.24 12.75
C ARG A 81 7.53 7.01 13.95
N ASN A 82 6.51 6.16 13.80
CA ASN A 82 5.52 5.94 14.85
C ASN A 82 6.00 4.98 15.96
N ILE A 83 7.04 4.18 15.70
CA ILE A 83 7.60 3.25 16.70
C ILE A 83 8.53 3.98 17.68
N ASP A 84 9.23 5.03 17.25
CA ASP A 84 10.20 5.72 18.11
C ASP A 84 9.54 6.48 19.27
N ASN A 85 8.36 7.06 19.06
CA ASN A 85 7.63 7.77 20.13
C ASN A 85 7.02 6.84 21.18
N SER A 86 6.68 5.60 20.83
CA SER A 86 6.20 4.61 21.81
C SER A 86 7.27 4.14 22.79
N LYS A 87 8.56 4.30 22.44
CA LYS A 87 9.69 3.96 23.30
C LYS A 87 10.15 5.10 24.21
N LEU A 88 9.66 6.32 23.99
CA LEU A 88 10.05 7.52 24.75
C LEU A 88 9.04 7.93 25.83
N SER A 89 7.91 7.22 25.95
CA SER A 89 6.84 7.50 26.93
C SER A 89 6.80 6.50 28.08
N GLY A 90 7.88 5.73 28.27
CA GLY A 90 7.96 4.67 29.27
C GLY A 90 9.18 4.81 30.16
N ASP A 91 9.37 6.00 30.77
CA ASP A 91 10.28 6.26 31.90
C ASP A 91 9.54 7.07 32.97
#